data_AF-A0A537H9K3-F1
#
_entry.id   AF-A0A537H9K3-F1
#
_cell.length_a   1.000
_cell.length_b   1.000
_cell.length_c   1.000
_cell.angle_alpha   90.00
_cell.angle_beta   90.00
_cell.angle_gamma   90.00
#
_symmetry.space_group_name_H-M   'P 1'
#
loop_
_entity.id
_entity.type
_entity.pdbx_description
1 polymer ?
#
loop_
_entity_poly.entity_id
_entity_poly.type
_entity_poly.pdbx_seq_one_letter_code
_entity_poly.pdbx_strand_id
1 'polypeptide(L)'
;MRRSIIVLVSPLLLLLPTVIVFASTSVSFQNNTIILPGLASSFTASPSTVSVGQPVSLSCSAKGGTAPYAYFWTLGDGNTGNGPEPSHMYSIQGLMRIVCSVTDGSGTFASSVGYVKVG
;
A
#
# COMPACT_ATOMS: atom_id res chain seq x y z
N MET A 1 -7.99 -100.42 11.04
CA MET A 1 -7.70 -100.03 9.64
C MET A 1 -9.00 -99.50 9.04
N ARG A 2 -9.12 -98.39 8.32
CA ARG A 2 -8.20 -97.35 7.87
C ARG A 2 -9.09 -96.15 7.49
N ARG A 3 -8.71 -94.98 8.03
CA ARG A 3 -8.54 -93.68 7.35
C ARG A 3 -9.79 -92.94 6.85
N SER A 4 -10.18 -91.97 7.69
CA SER A 4 -10.95 -90.76 7.40
C SER A 4 -10.48 -90.03 6.14
N ILE A 5 -11.42 -89.57 5.32
CA ILE A 5 -11.18 -88.58 4.27
C ILE A 5 -12.00 -87.33 4.59
N ILE A 6 -11.27 -86.27 4.91
CA ILE A 6 -11.76 -84.90 5.08
C ILE A 6 -11.70 -84.28 3.70
N VAL A 7 -12.85 -83.97 3.10
CA VAL A 7 -12.88 -83.17 1.87
C VAL A 7 -12.76 -81.71 2.29
N LEU A 8 -11.59 -81.12 2.04
CA LEU A 8 -11.28 -79.72 2.33
C LEU A 8 -12.15 -78.83 1.45
N VAL A 9 -13.01 -78.04 2.07
CA VAL A 9 -13.70 -76.90 1.44
C VAL A 9 -12.62 -75.89 1.08
N SER A 10 -12.27 -75.77 -0.20
CA SER A 10 -11.31 -74.76 -0.67
C SER A 10 -11.84 -73.36 -0.33
N PRO A 11 -11.13 -72.57 0.49
CA PRO A 11 -11.53 -71.20 0.71
C PRO A 11 -11.11 -70.40 -0.52
N LEU A 12 -12.13 -69.87 -1.20
CA LEU A 12 -12.05 -68.89 -2.28
C LEU A 12 -11.07 -67.77 -1.88
N LEU A 13 -9.91 -67.71 -2.56
CA LEU A 13 -8.90 -66.67 -2.36
C LEU A 13 -9.43 -65.36 -2.95
N LEU A 14 -10.09 -64.54 -2.14
CA LEU A 14 -10.54 -63.20 -2.51
C LEU A 14 -9.30 -62.32 -2.81
N LEU A 15 -9.10 -62.01 -4.09
CA LEU A 15 -8.19 -60.95 -4.53
C LEU A 15 -8.70 -59.62 -3.97
N LEU A 16 -8.13 -59.17 -2.85
CA LEU A 16 -8.35 -57.81 -2.37
C LEU A 16 -7.83 -56.85 -3.45
N PRO A 17 -8.61 -55.87 -3.92
CA PRO A 17 -8.04 -54.82 -4.74
C PRO A 17 -7.00 -54.07 -3.90
N THR A 18 -5.76 -54.05 -4.37
CA THR A 18 -4.73 -53.17 -3.83
C THR A 18 -5.21 -51.74 -4.00
N VAL A 19 -5.70 -51.15 -2.90
CA VAL A 19 -6.07 -49.74 -2.86
C VAL A 19 -4.77 -48.95 -3.00
N ILE A 20 -4.54 -48.38 -4.18
CA ILE A 20 -3.45 -47.43 -4.40
C ILE A 20 -3.82 -46.16 -3.66
N VAL A 21 -3.19 -45.92 -2.50
CA VAL A 21 -3.30 -44.66 -1.78
C VAL A 21 -2.43 -43.64 -2.50
N PHE A 22 -3.04 -42.74 -3.27
CA PHE A 22 -2.34 -41.57 -3.78
C PHE A 22 -2.11 -40.61 -2.61
N ALA A 23 -0.88 -40.53 -2.11
CA ALA A 23 -0.48 -39.45 -1.20
C ALA A 23 -0.49 -38.15 -1.99
N SER A 24 -1.50 -37.31 -1.76
CA SER A 24 -1.57 -35.98 -2.35
C SER A 24 -0.77 -35.02 -1.47
N THR A 25 0.33 -34.48 -1.99
CA THR A 25 1.02 -33.35 -1.35
C THR A 25 0.25 -32.09 -1.66
N SER A 26 -0.50 -31.58 -0.68
CA SER A 26 -1.10 -30.24 -0.79
C SER A 26 0.00 -29.18 -0.71
N VAL A 27 0.12 -28.33 -1.72
CA VAL A 27 0.91 -27.08 -1.63
C VAL A 27 -0.01 -26.03 -1.03
N SER A 28 0.34 -25.51 0.15
CA SER A 28 -0.33 -24.35 0.73
C SER A 28 0.34 -23.07 0.23
N PHE A 29 -0.43 -22.19 -0.39
CA PHE A 29 -0.01 -20.81 -0.61
C PHE A 29 -0.48 -20.00 0.59
N GLN A 30 0.45 -19.50 1.41
CA GLN A 30 0.11 -18.44 2.35
C GLN A 30 0.00 -17.13 1.57
N ASN A 31 -1.22 -16.67 1.34
CA ASN A 31 -1.46 -15.29 0.93
C ASN A 31 -1.19 -14.38 2.13
N ASN A 32 0.06 -13.98 2.33
CA ASN A 32 0.43 -13.02 3.37
C ASN A 32 0.06 -11.61 2.89
N THR A 33 -1.15 -11.17 3.20
CA THR A 33 -1.60 -9.81 2.85
C THR A 33 -0.89 -8.80 3.75
N ILE A 34 0.05 -8.03 3.22
CA ILE A 34 0.58 -6.85 3.91
C ILE A 34 -0.49 -5.76 3.78
N ILE A 35 -1.26 -5.52 4.85
CA ILE A 35 -2.17 -4.36 4.92
C ILE A 35 -1.29 -3.13 5.17
N LEU A 36 -0.89 -2.42 4.11
CA LEU A 36 -0.31 -1.09 4.28
C LEU A 36 -1.42 -0.11 4.72
N PRO A 37 -1.14 0.77 5.69
CA PRO A 37 -2.05 1.89 5.96
C PRO A 37 -2.20 2.72 4.68
N GLY A 38 -3.41 3.20 4.41
CA GLY A 38 -3.69 4.04 3.24
C GLY A 38 -2.77 5.26 3.18
N LEU A 39 -2.48 5.75 1.97
CA LEU A 39 -1.64 6.91 1.77
C LEU A 39 -2.27 8.14 2.44
N ALA A 40 -1.50 8.77 3.31
CA ALA A 40 -1.83 10.04 3.94
C ALA A 40 -0.75 11.07 3.61
N SER A 41 -1.15 12.32 3.43
CA SER A 41 -0.23 13.45 3.27
C SER A 41 -0.41 14.44 4.42
N SER A 42 0.65 15.14 4.77
CA SER A 42 0.61 16.24 5.73
C SER A 42 1.43 17.42 5.23
N PHE A 43 0.99 18.63 5.55
CA PHE A 43 1.51 19.88 5.06
C PHE A 43 1.95 20.78 6.21
N THR A 44 3.08 21.47 6.04
CA THR A 44 3.51 22.59 6.90
C THR A 44 4.06 23.74 6.05
N ALA A 45 3.91 24.96 6.56
CA ALA A 45 4.53 26.16 6.00
C ALA A 45 5.23 26.95 7.10
N SER A 46 6.44 27.42 6.82
CA SER A 46 7.24 28.19 7.76
C SER A 46 7.94 29.37 7.06
N PRO A 47 7.69 30.61 7.51
CA PRO A 47 6.65 31.00 8.46
C PRO A 47 5.24 30.96 7.81
N SER A 48 4.19 30.77 8.62
CA SER A 48 2.80 30.76 8.13
C SER A 48 2.24 32.16 7.84
N THR A 49 2.97 33.21 8.23
CA THR A 49 2.68 34.61 7.90
C THR A 49 3.95 35.27 7.37
N VAL A 50 3.88 35.90 6.20
CA VAL A 50 5.00 36.57 5.52
C VAL A 50 4.54 37.91 4.95
N SER A 51 5.46 38.84 4.74
CA SER A 51 5.20 40.02 3.91
C SER A 51 5.40 39.68 2.43
N VAL A 52 4.84 40.52 1.54
CA VAL A 52 5.03 40.38 0.08
C VAL A 52 6.52 40.33 -0.26
N GLY A 53 6.90 39.39 -1.13
CA GLY A 53 8.29 39.18 -1.56
C GLY A 53 9.20 38.47 -0.57
N GLN A 54 8.70 38.03 0.59
CA GLN A 54 9.46 37.18 1.51
C GLN A 54 9.28 35.69 1.17
N PRO A 55 10.34 34.88 1.32
CA PRO A 55 10.25 33.45 1.06
C PRO A 55 9.45 32.73 2.16
N VAL A 56 8.64 31.77 1.74
CA VAL A 56 8.04 30.76 2.61
C VAL A 56 8.56 29.38 2.23
N SER A 57 9.02 28.63 3.23
CA SER A 57 9.39 27.23 3.05
C SER A 57 8.15 26.36 3.29
N LEU A 58 7.83 25.51 2.32
CA LEU A 58 6.75 24.55 2.39
C LEU A 58 7.33 23.16 2.60
N SER A 59 6.67 22.30 3.36
CA SER A 59 7.05 20.91 3.51
C SER A 59 5.83 20.02 3.44
N CYS A 60 5.97 18.91 2.74
CA CYS A 60 4.96 17.87 2.64
C CYS A 60 5.56 16.51 2.89
N SER A 61 4.88 15.72 3.72
CA SER A 61 5.30 14.36 4.03
C SER A 61 4.19 13.35 3.77
N ALA A 62 4.60 12.18 3.28
CA ALA A 62 3.75 11.03 3.03
C ALA A 62 3.87 10.02 4.19
N LYS A 63 2.76 9.39 4.56
CA LYS A 63 2.72 8.24 5.48
C LYS A 63 1.81 7.16 4.92
N GLY A 64 2.19 5.90 5.09
CA GLY A 64 1.48 4.78 4.46
C GLY A 64 1.65 4.78 2.94
N GLY A 65 0.89 3.94 2.25
CA GLY A 65 1.06 3.72 0.82
C GLY A 65 2.41 3.11 0.45
N THR A 66 2.66 2.96 -0.85
CA THR A 66 3.82 2.25 -1.39
C THR A 66 4.84 3.24 -1.95
N ALA A 67 6.05 3.32 -1.39
CA ALA A 67 7.12 4.13 -1.99
C ALA A 67 7.51 3.64 -3.41
N PRO A 68 8.06 4.49 -4.29
CA PRO A 68 8.42 5.90 -4.09
C PRO A 68 7.22 6.85 -4.10
N TYR A 69 7.40 8.06 -3.55
CA TYR A 69 6.37 9.11 -3.54
C TYR A 69 6.72 10.24 -4.51
N ALA A 70 5.74 10.72 -5.25
CA ALA A 70 5.79 11.91 -6.07
C ALA A 70 4.99 13.04 -5.41
N TYR A 71 5.55 14.25 -5.39
CA TYR A 71 4.97 15.42 -4.73
C TYR A 71 4.70 16.52 -5.74
N PHE A 72 3.49 17.09 -5.69
CA PHE A 72 3.06 18.21 -6.52
C PHE A 72 2.31 19.24 -5.70
N TRP A 73 2.46 20.52 -6.07
CA TRP A 73 1.93 21.63 -5.30
C TRP A 73 1.15 22.61 -6.15
N THR A 74 0.05 23.12 -5.60
CA THR A 74 -0.62 24.34 -6.08
C THR A 74 -0.53 25.40 -4.99
N LEU A 75 -0.05 26.59 -5.33
CA LEU A 75 0.37 27.60 -4.33
C LEU A 75 -0.71 28.68 -4.08
N GLY A 76 -1.80 28.65 -4.84
CA GLY A 76 -2.94 29.55 -4.66
C GLY A 76 -2.82 30.91 -5.36
N ASP A 77 -1.66 31.21 -5.95
CA ASP A 77 -1.37 32.41 -6.76
C ASP A 77 -1.24 32.11 -8.26
N GLY A 78 -1.60 30.89 -8.67
CA GLY A 78 -1.44 30.39 -10.04
C GLY A 78 -0.12 29.65 -10.28
N ASN A 79 0.82 29.68 -9.34
CA ASN A 79 2.07 28.93 -9.44
C ASN A 79 1.94 27.51 -8.87
N THR A 80 2.88 26.67 -9.29
CA THR A 80 3.00 25.28 -8.87
C THR A 80 4.40 24.98 -8.35
N GLY A 81 4.55 23.92 -7.57
CA GLY A 81 5.83 23.45 -7.05
C GLY A 81 5.96 21.93 -7.18
N ASN A 82 7.19 21.43 -7.04
CA ASN A 82 7.51 20.01 -7.08
C ASN A 82 8.45 19.63 -5.94
N GLY A 83 8.45 18.34 -5.59
CA GLY A 83 9.30 17.80 -4.53
C GLY A 83 8.72 18.01 -3.13
N PRO A 84 9.37 17.44 -2.10
CA PRO A 84 8.82 17.44 -0.74
C PRO A 84 8.91 18.80 -0.05
N GLU A 85 9.87 19.66 -0.42
CA GLU A 85 10.17 20.90 0.29
C GLU A 85 10.44 22.10 -0.65
N PRO A 86 9.44 22.59 -1.41
CA PRO A 86 9.63 23.78 -2.24
C PRO A 86 9.65 25.06 -1.40
N SER A 87 10.38 26.08 -1.89
CA SER A 87 10.30 27.46 -1.40
C SER A 87 9.56 28.34 -2.40
N HIS A 88 8.77 29.29 -1.92
CA HIS A 88 8.00 30.20 -2.77
C HIS A 88 7.96 31.63 -2.23
N MET A 89 7.78 32.60 -3.11
CA MET A 89 7.61 34.02 -2.76
C MET A 89 6.34 34.57 -3.41
N TYR A 90 5.43 35.09 -2.59
CA TYR A 90 4.18 35.67 -3.08
C TYR A 90 4.37 37.14 -3.45
N SER A 91 3.84 37.53 -4.61
CA SER A 91 3.87 38.91 -5.13
C SER A 91 2.63 39.73 -4.75
N ILE A 92 1.59 39.09 -4.23
CA ILE A 92 0.30 39.71 -3.88
C ILE A 92 -0.04 39.36 -2.43
N GLN A 93 -0.55 40.35 -1.69
CA GLN A 93 -1.09 40.14 -0.34
C GLN A 93 -2.39 39.33 -0.37
N GLY A 94 -2.65 38.57 0.70
CA GLY A 94 -3.88 37.80 0.85
C GLY A 94 -3.66 36.49 1.60
N LEU A 95 -4.72 35.70 1.72
CA LEU A 95 -4.64 34.36 2.29
C LEU A 95 -4.45 33.35 1.15
N MET A 96 -3.26 32.79 1.04
CA MET A 96 -2.88 31.87 -0.03
C MET A 96 -3.27 30.45 0.36
N ARG A 97 -4.13 29.80 -0.44
CA ARG A 97 -4.54 28.40 -0.25
C ARG A 97 -3.57 27.47 -0.98
N ILE A 98 -2.81 26.71 -0.22
CA ILE A 98 -1.80 25.80 -0.73
C ILE A 98 -2.34 24.36 -0.66
N VAL A 99 -2.14 23.60 -1.73
CA VAL A 99 -2.47 22.16 -1.77
C VAL A 99 -1.19 21.39 -2.07
N CYS A 100 -0.78 20.52 -1.15
CA CYS A 100 0.17 19.45 -1.44
C CYS A 100 -0.59 18.22 -1.93
N SER A 101 -0.14 17.63 -3.02
CA SER A 101 -0.61 16.37 -3.56
C SER A 101 0.54 15.36 -3.56
N VAL A 102 0.25 14.14 -3.11
CA VAL A 102 1.20 13.03 -3.05
C VAL A 102 0.61 11.85 -3.82
N THR A 103 1.40 11.29 -4.73
CA THR A 103 1.09 10.01 -5.39
C THR A 103 2.14 8.99 -5.00
N ASP A 104 1.71 7.80 -4.60
CA ASP A 104 2.63 6.70 -4.26
C ASP A 104 2.95 5.82 -5.50
N GLY A 105 3.88 4.89 -5.35
CA GLY A 105 4.33 3.95 -6.38
C GLY A 105 3.28 2.94 -6.82
N SER A 106 2.16 2.82 -6.09
CA SER A 106 0.99 2.04 -6.50
C SER A 106 -0.03 2.88 -7.29
N GLY A 107 0.20 4.18 -7.44
CA GLY A 107 -0.71 5.13 -8.07
C GLY A 107 -1.81 5.67 -7.13
N THR A 108 -1.72 5.39 -5.83
CA THR A 108 -2.65 5.93 -4.84
C THR A 108 -2.37 7.42 -4.63
N PHE A 109 -3.43 8.22 -4.47
CA PHE A 109 -3.35 9.68 -4.34
C PHE A 109 -3.84 10.14 -2.96
N ALA A 110 -3.13 11.11 -2.37
CA ALA A 110 -3.54 11.83 -1.18
C ALA A 110 -3.22 13.32 -1.31
N SER A 111 -4.00 14.17 -0.66
CA SER A 111 -3.76 15.61 -0.65
C SER A 111 -3.97 16.22 0.72
N SER A 112 -3.23 17.28 1.02
CA SER A 112 -3.37 18.10 2.22
C SER A 112 -3.42 19.57 1.83
N VAL A 113 -4.14 20.35 2.62
CA VAL A 113 -4.38 21.77 2.37
C VAL A 113 -3.87 22.56 3.56
N GLY A 114 -3.26 23.70 3.29
CA GLY A 114 -3.04 24.70 4.31
C GLY A 114 -2.96 26.09 3.72
N TYR A 115 -2.58 27.05 4.57
CA TYR A 115 -2.65 28.46 4.23
C TYR A 115 -1.41 29.21 4.67
N VAL A 116 -1.04 30.21 3.88
CA VAL A 116 -0.04 31.22 4.23
C VAL A 116 -0.71 32.58 4.14
N LYS A 117 -0.58 33.38 5.20
CA LYS A 117 -1.05 34.76 5.22
C LYS A 117 0.06 35.67 4.69
N VAL A 118 -0.24 36.42 3.62
CA VAL A 118 0.66 37.40 3.02
C VAL A 118 0.12 38.80 3.32
N GLY A 119 0.86 39.64 4.03
CA GLY A 119 0.45 41.02 4.32
C GLY A 119 1.20 41.67 5.46
#